data_AF-A0A974XGA7-F1
#
_entry.id   AF-A0A974XGA7-F1
#
_cell.length_a   1.000
_cell.length_b   1.000
_cell.length_c   1.000
_cell.angle_alpha   90.00
_cell.angle_beta   90.00
_cell.angle_gamma   90.00
#
_symmetry.space_group_name_H-M   'P 1'
#
loop_
_entity.id
_entity.type
_entity.pdbx_description
1 polymer ?
#
loop_
_entity_poly.entity_id
_entity_poly.type
_entity_poly.pdbx_seq_one_letter_code
_entity_poly.pdbx_strand_id
1 'polypeptide(L)'
;MKIKALTGAGISRASNIPTFEEMGDLRDKLSRTYFSADPQGFYDAVLSMKTLIDEAVPNEAHLALASYHIPVVTMNIDGLHHRAGSRDGEVIEIHGNLRTVFCPRCHREYPFDITRSSLLCPHCERSVLHPQVVLYGDPIPRLGEALETMGETDLLLIIGTSFYTSTAHYIKDAAESFGSEILTINEDAENQVPLLLKKLLEGAN
;
A
#
# COMPACT_ATOMS: atom_id res chain seq x y z
N MET A 1 5.78 -24.64 4.24
CA MET A 1 6.01 -23.55 3.29
C MET A 1 5.32 -22.31 3.82
N LYS A 2 6.11 -21.31 4.22
CA LYS A 2 5.66 -20.00 4.67
C LYS A 2 5.65 -19.06 3.47
N ILE A 3 4.47 -18.56 3.12
CA ILE A 3 4.25 -17.68 1.96
C ILE A 3 4.01 -16.27 2.48
N LYS A 4 4.58 -15.27 1.80
CA LYS A 4 4.31 -13.84 2.05
C LYS A 4 4.07 -13.15 0.72
N ALA A 5 3.31 -12.07 0.72
CA ALA A 5 3.09 -11.24 -0.47
C ALA A 5 3.71 -9.86 -0.32
N LEU A 6 4.38 -9.37 -1.36
CA LEU A 6 4.65 -7.97 -1.62
C LEU A 6 3.64 -7.49 -2.68
N THR A 7 2.87 -6.44 -2.38
CA THR A 7 1.85 -5.93 -3.29
C THR A 7 2.10 -4.48 -3.70
N GLY A 8 1.85 -4.19 -4.97
CA GLY A 8 1.85 -2.84 -5.55
C GLY A 8 0.53 -2.51 -6.24
N ALA A 9 0.45 -1.34 -6.88
CA ALA A 9 -0.81 -0.79 -7.39
C ALA A 9 -1.52 -1.70 -8.40
N GLY A 10 -0.78 -2.56 -9.13
CA GLY A 10 -1.34 -3.48 -10.11
C GLY A 10 -2.34 -4.49 -9.53
N ILE A 11 -2.22 -4.86 -8.24
CA ILE A 11 -3.19 -5.77 -7.60
C ILE A 11 -4.58 -5.13 -7.50
N SER A 12 -4.64 -3.80 -7.41
CA SER A 12 -5.88 -3.03 -7.23
C SER A 12 -6.48 -2.54 -8.55
N ARG A 13 -5.86 -2.86 -9.70
CA ARG A 13 -6.35 -2.46 -11.02
C ARG A 13 -7.73 -3.05 -11.34
N ALA A 14 -7.95 -4.34 -11.02
CA ALA A 14 -9.26 -4.99 -11.13
C ALA A 14 -10.31 -4.46 -10.15
N SER A 15 -9.89 -3.64 -9.18
CA SER A 15 -10.76 -2.88 -8.27
C SER A 15 -11.03 -1.45 -8.75
N ASN A 16 -10.72 -1.14 -10.02
CA ASN A 16 -10.86 0.19 -10.64
C ASN A 16 -9.98 1.30 -10.02
N ILE A 17 -8.90 0.93 -9.32
CA ILE A 17 -7.90 1.90 -8.87
C ILE A 17 -6.78 1.94 -9.93
N PRO A 18 -6.54 3.08 -10.60
CA PRO A 18 -5.47 3.17 -11.58
C PRO A 18 -4.09 3.03 -10.92
N THR A 19 -3.13 2.57 -11.70
CA THR A 19 -1.72 2.61 -11.31
C THR A 19 -1.16 4.03 -11.40
N PHE A 20 -0.05 4.32 -10.71
CA PHE A 20 0.58 5.65 -10.81
C PHE A 20 1.01 6.03 -12.23
N GLU A 21 1.31 5.05 -13.08
CA GLU A 21 1.65 5.28 -14.49
C GLU A 21 0.44 5.76 -15.31
N GLU A 22 -0.77 5.37 -14.91
CA GLU A 22 -2.04 5.76 -15.54
C GLU A 22 -2.57 7.11 -15.00
N MET A 23 -2.00 7.64 -13.90
CA MET A 23 -2.49 8.82 -13.18
C MET A 23 -1.85 10.16 -13.62
N GLY A 24 -1.10 10.20 -14.72
CA GLY A 24 -0.61 11.44 -15.33
C GLY A 24 0.28 12.28 -14.40
N ASP A 25 -0.11 13.54 -14.16
CA ASP A 25 0.67 14.53 -13.37
C ASP A 25 0.56 14.33 -11.84
N LEU A 26 -0.30 13.40 -11.38
CA LEU A 26 -0.51 13.16 -9.95
C LEU A 26 0.81 12.88 -9.25
N ARG A 27 1.68 12.12 -9.91
CA ARG A 27 2.96 11.68 -9.36
C ARG A 27 3.88 12.84 -8.97
N ASP A 28 3.89 13.93 -9.75
CA ASP A 28 4.71 15.12 -9.49
C ASP A 28 4.23 15.86 -8.23
N LYS A 29 2.95 15.70 -7.88
CA LYS A 29 2.33 16.30 -6.70
C LYS A 29 2.59 15.47 -5.43
N LEU A 30 2.95 14.19 -5.54
CA LEU A 30 3.16 13.26 -4.41
C LEU A 30 4.58 13.33 -3.82
N SER A 31 5.18 14.51 -3.72
CA SER A 31 6.50 14.72 -3.14
C SER A 31 6.46 15.58 -1.87
N ARG A 32 7.40 15.34 -0.94
CA ARG A 32 7.58 16.17 0.27
C ARG A 32 7.80 17.63 -0.08
N THR A 33 8.56 17.90 -1.14
CA THR A 33 8.82 19.25 -1.64
C THR A 33 7.54 19.92 -2.12
N TYR A 34 6.72 19.23 -2.92
CA TYR A 34 5.46 19.77 -3.40
C TYR A 34 4.48 20.05 -2.26
N PHE A 35 4.27 19.09 -1.35
CA PHE A 35 3.41 19.28 -0.18
C PHE A 35 3.86 20.47 0.69
N SER A 36 5.16 20.67 0.87
CA SER A 36 5.68 21.78 1.67
C SER A 36 5.46 23.15 1.00
N ALA A 37 5.46 23.18 -0.33
CA ALA A 37 5.26 24.38 -1.12
C ALA A 37 3.77 24.73 -1.32
N ASP A 38 2.94 23.71 -1.57
CA ASP A 38 1.50 23.85 -1.82
C ASP A 38 0.72 22.67 -1.21
N PRO A 39 0.40 22.74 0.10
CA PRO A 39 -0.41 21.72 0.75
C PRO A 39 -1.82 21.60 0.16
N GLN A 40 -2.40 22.70 -0.34
CA GLN A 40 -3.75 22.68 -0.90
C GLN A 40 -3.77 21.90 -2.22
N GLY A 41 -2.88 22.23 -3.15
CA GLY A 41 -2.75 21.50 -4.41
C GLY A 41 -2.43 20.02 -4.20
N PHE A 42 -1.64 19.69 -3.17
CA PHE A 42 -1.40 18.30 -2.79
C PHE A 42 -2.70 17.59 -2.38
N TYR A 43 -3.46 18.18 -1.43
CA TYR A 43 -4.67 17.55 -0.93
C TYR A 43 -5.77 17.48 -1.99
N ASP A 44 -5.90 18.47 -2.87
CA ASP A 44 -6.83 18.43 -3.99
C ASP A 44 -6.53 17.23 -4.91
N ALA A 45 -5.25 16.98 -5.19
CA ALA A 45 -4.80 15.85 -5.98
C ALA A 45 -5.07 14.51 -5.28
N VAL A 46 -4.73 14.40 -3.99
CA VAL A 46 -4.95 13.17 -3.21
C VAL A 46 -6.44 12.89 -2.98
N LEU A 47 -7.29 13.90 -2.83
CA LEU A 47 -8.73 13.75 -2.67
C LEU A 47 -9.41 13.16 -3.92
N SER A 48 -8.89 13.47 -5.11
CA SER A 48 -9.35 12.85 -6.35
C SER A 48 -9.13 11.33 -6.34
N MET A 49 -7.93 10.90 -5.92
CA MET A 49 -7.58 9.49 -5.76
C MET A 49 -8.36 8.83 -4.61
N LYS A 50 -8.53 9.53 -3.48
CA LYS A 50 -9.29 9.05 -2.33
C LYS A 50 -10.74 8.70 -2.70
N THR A 51 -11.36 9.51 -3.55
CA THR A 51 -12.73 9.25 -4.02
C THR A 51 -12.82 7.92 -4.78
N LEU A 52 -11.85 7.62 -5.66
CA LEU A 52 -11.79 6.33 -6.36
C LEU A 52 -11.56 5.16 -5.39
N ILE A 53 -10.68 5.33 -4.40
CA ILE A 53 -10.38 4.32 -3.38
C ILE A 53 -11.60 4.00 -2.51
N ASP A 54 -12.39 5.01 -2.16
CA ASP A 54 -13.59 4.85 -1.33
C ASP A 54 -14.69 4.03 -2.05
N GLU A 55 -14.79 4.18 -3.37
CA GLU A 55 -15.74 3.45 -4.21
C GLU A 55 -15.26 2.04 -4.60
N ALA A 56 -13.94 1.83 -4.68
CA ALA A 56 -13.35 0.54 -5.01
C ALA A 56 -13.79 -0.55 -4.03
N VAL A 57 -13.77 -1.82 -4.44
CA VAL A 57 -13.98 -2.98 -3.55
C VAL A 57 -12.85 -3.99 -3.73
N PRO A 58 -12.50 -4.78 -2.70
CA PRO A 58 -11.50 -5.82 -2.86
C PRO A 58 -11.87 -6.79 -3.98
N ASN A 59 -10.91 -7.11 -4.84
CA ASN A 59 -11.06 -8.14 -5.87
C ASN A 59 -10.60 -9.52 -5.35
N GLU A 60 -10.75 -10.54 -6.20
CA GLU A 60 -10.41 -11.93 -5.90
C GLU A 60 -8.97 -12.15 -5.41
N ALA A 61 -7.99 -11.35 -5.86
CA ALA A 61 -6.61 -11.46 -5.36
C ALA A 61 -6.52 -11.07 -3.88
N HIS A 62 -7.18 -9.97 -3.49
CA HIS A 62 -7.20 -9.52 -2.10
C HIS A 62 -7.96 -10.54 -1.22
N LEU A 63 -9.11 -11.01 -1.70
CA LEU A 63 -9.93 -11.99 -0.99
C LEU A 63 -9.19 -13.33 -0.80
N ALA A 64 -8.42 -13.76 -1.81
CA ALA A 64 -7.57 -14.94 -1.69
C ALA A 64 -6.46 -14.75 -0.65
N LEU A 65 -5.73 -13.64 -0.70
CA LEU A 65 -4.68 -13.35 0.29
C LEU A 65 -5.25 -13.33 1.72
N ALA A 66 -6.42 -12.71 1.93
CA ALA A 66 -7.10 -12.67 3.21
C ALA A 66 -7.57 -14.07 3.67
N SER A 67 -8.25 -14.82 2.81
CA SER A 67 -8.82 -16.13 3.17
C SER A 67 -7.75 -17.18 3.51
N TYR A 68 -6.61 -17.16 2.80
CA TYR A 68 -5.47 -18.02 3.10
C TYR A 68 -4.54 -17.47 4.18
N HIS A 69 -4.85 -16.31 4.77
CA HIS A 69 -4.07 -15.66 5.84
C HIS A 69 -2.61 -15.42 5.41
N ILE A 70 -2.41 -15.00 4.16
CA ILE A 70 -1.08 -14.67 3.62
C ILE A 70 -0.68 -13.30 4.17
N PRO A 71 0.43 -13.19 4.94
CA PRO A 71 0.92 -11.90 5.36
C PRO A 71 1.31 -11.04 4.15
N VAL A 72 1.01 -9.74 4.21
CA VAL A 72 1.19 -8.80 3.11
C VAL A 72 2.06 -7.63 3.55
N VAL A 73 3.14 -7.39 2.81
CA VAL A 73 3.79 -6.09 2.75
C VAL A 73 3.17 -5.35 1.55
N THR A 74 2.58 -4.19 1.78
CA THR A 74 1.92 -3.43 0.71
C THR A 74 2.49 -2.04 0.55
N MET A 75 2.77 -1.68 -0.70
CA MET A 75 3.10 -0.32 -1.13
C MET A 75 1.85 0.52 -1.41
N ASN A 76 0.66 -0.08 -1.35
CA ASN A 76 -0.59 0.62 -1.60
C ASN A 76 -1.09 1.32 -0.34
N ILE A 77 -1.87 2.37 -0.57
CA ILE A 77 -2.45 3.25 0.46
C ILE A 77 -3.99 3.15 0.51
N ASP A 78 -4.56 2.23 -0.27
CA ASP A 78 -5.99 2.08 -0.54
C ASP A 78 -6.77 1.35 0.57
N GLY A 79 -6.09 0.55 1.38
CA GLY A 79 -6.70 -0.25 2.45
C GLY A 79 -7.55 -1.43 1.97
N LEU A 80 -7.46 -1.85 0.70
CA LEU A 80 -8.25 -2.95 0.17
C LEU A 80 -7.92 -4.30 0.82
N HIS A 81 -6.68 -4.53 1.27
CA HIS A 81 -6.33 -5.73 2.03
C HIS A 81 -7.12 -5.85 3.34
N HIS A 82 -7.19 -4.76 4.12
CA HIS A 82 -8.00 -4.73 5.34
C HIS A 82 -9.49 -4.93 5.03
N ARG A 83 -10.00 -4.30 3.96
CA ARG A 83 -11.40 -4.46 3.53
C ARG A 83 -11.72 -5.86 3.00
N ALA A 84 -10.72 -6.59 2.52
CA ALA A 84 -10.84 -7.99 2.11
C ALA A 84 -10.92 -8.95 3.31
N GLY A 85 -10.56 -8.49 4.51
CA GLY A 85 -10.56 -9.28 5.73
C GLY A 85 -9.18 -9.77 6.19
N SER A 86 -8.07 -9.27 5.61
CA SER A 86 -6.74 -9.51 6.17
C SER A 86 -6.67 -8.98 7.60
N ARG A 87 -6.12 -9.77 8.52
CA ARG A 87 -6.17 -9.43 9.95
C ARG A 87 -5.19 -8.31 10.30
N ASP A 88 -5.48 -7.62 11.39
CA ASP A 88 -4.53 -6.69 11.99
C ASP A 88 -3.26 -7.45 12.39
N GLY A 89 -2.10 -6.94 11.96
CA GLY A 89 -0.79 -7.60 12.12
C GLY A 89 -0.37 -8.48 10.95
N GLU A 90 -1.27 -8.84 10.03
CA GLU A 90 -0.90 -9.54 8.78
C GLU A 90 -0.53 -8.55 7.66
N VAL A 91 -0.87 -7.27 7.80
CA VAL A 91 -0.62 -6.24 6.78
C VAL A 91 0.39 -5.19 7.27
N ILE A 92 1.47 -5.01 6.52
CA ILE A 92 2.49 -3.97 6.70
C ILE A 92 2.35 -2.96 5.56
N GLU A 93 1.69 -1.84 5.83
CA GLU A 93 1.57 -0.71 4.90
C GLU A 93 2.84 0.15 4.95
N ILE A 94 3.77 -0.10 4.02
CA ILE A 94 5.07 0.59 4.05
C ILE A 94 4.99 2.02 3.52
N HIS A 95 4.02 2.34 2.66
CA HIS A 95 3.80 3.71 2.17
C HIS A 95 2.68 4.46 2.92
N GLY A 96 2.26 3.97 4.08
CA GLY A 96 1.20 4.58 4.88
C GLY A 96 -0.19 4.31 4.33
N ASN A 97 -1.14 5.20 4.62
CA ASN A 97 -2.54 5.03 4.24
C ASN A 97 -3.28 6.37 4.10
N LEU A 98 -4.47 6.32 3.49
CA LEU A 98 -5.41 7.44 3.40
C LEU A 98 -6.58 7.34 4.39
N ARG A 99 -6.37 6.71 5.55
CA ARG A 99 -7.41 6.63 6.59
C ARG A 99 -7.32 7.80 7.56
N THR A 100 -6.11 8.18 7.95
CA THR A 100 -5.89 9.29 8.89
C THR A 100 -4.88 10.31 8.36
N VAL A 101 -4.94 11.49 8.96
CA VAL A 101 -3.94 12.55 8.89
C VAL A 101 -3.56 12.93 10.32
N PHE A 102 -2.38 13.50 10.53
CA PHE A 102 -1.93 13.86 11.88
C PHE A 102 -1.46 15.31 11.95
N CYS A 103 -1.58 15.90 13.14
CA CYS A 103 -1.00 17.22 13.37
C CYS A 103 0.48 17.08 13.79
N PRO A 104 1.43 17.70 13.07
CA PRO A 104 2.85 17.61 13.42
C PRO A 104 3.20 18.33 14.75
N ARG A 105 2.29 19.16 15.27
CA ARG A 105 2.49 19.95 16.49
C ARG A 105 1.96 19.27 17.76
N CYS A 106 0.76 18.69 17.71
CA CYS A 106 0.14 18.05 18.87
C CYS A 106 0.03 16.52 18.75
N HIS A 107 0.48 15.95 17.64
CA HIS A 107 0.51 14.50 17.36
C HIS A 107 -0.85 13.81 17.41
N ARG A 108 -1.96 14.56 17.43
CA ARG A 108 -3.30 13.99 17.32
C ARG A 108 -3.56 13.56 15.87
N GLU A 109 -4.18 12.40 15.73
CA GLU A 109 -4.69 11.89 14.47
C GLU A 109 -6.16 12.27 14.27
N TYR A 110 -6.54 12.43 13.01
CA TYR A 110 -7.89 12.74 12.56
C TYR A 110 -8.22 11.89 11.34
N PRO A 111 -9.50 11.56 11.09
CA PRO A 111 -9.92 10.95 9.84
C PRO A 111 -9.47 11.79 8.64
N PHE A 112 -9.01 11.15 7.57
CA PHE A 112 -8.51 11.84 6.39
C PHE A 112 -9.53 12.84 5.81
N ASP A 113 -10.82 12.52 5.87
CA ASP A 113 -11.91 13.34 5.32
C ASP A 113 -12.05 14.73 5.97
N ILE A 114 -11.43 14.99 7.12
CA ILE A 114 -11.39 16.35 7.69
C ILE A 114 -10.75 17.36 6.72
N THR A 115 -9.84 16.89 5.88
CA THR A 115 -9.12 17.69 4.87
C THR A 115 -10.03 18.25 3.79
N ARG A 116 -11.22 17.67 3.58
CA ARG A 116 -12.25 18.20 2.68
C ARG A 116 -12.82 19.54 3.15
N SER A 117 -12.83 19.77 4.46
CA SER A 117 -13.35 20.99 5.08
C SER A 117 -12.25 21.95 5.48
N SER A 118 -11.14 21.44 6.02
CA SER A 118 -10.02 22.26 6.45
C SER A 118 -8.74 21.43 6.51
N LEU A 119 -7.64 22.01 6.05
CA LEU A 119 -6.31 21.44 6.21
C LEU A 119 -5.70 21.76 7.58
N LEU A 120 -6.29 22.66 8.35
CA LEU A 120 -5.77 23.06 9.66
C LEU A 120 -6.25 22.10 10.75
N CYS A 121 -5.33 21.75 11.65
CA CYS A 121 -5.65 20.95 12.83
C CYS A 121 -6.75 21.64 13.67
N PRO A 122 -7.89 20.98 13.95
CA PRO A 122 -9.00 21.60 14.69
C PRO A 122 -8.67 21.89 16.16
N HIS A 123 -7.68 21.19 16.73
CA HIS A 123 -7.24 21.43 18.11
C HIS A 123 -6.23 22.58 18.21
N CYS A 124 -5.35 22.74 17.22
CA CYS A 124 -4.27 23.70 17.27
C CYS A 124 -4.55 24.98 16.49
N GLU A 125 -5.41 24.90 15.47
CA GLU A 125 -5.81 25.95 14.52
C GLU A 125 -4.65 26.69 13.83
N ARG A 126 -3.45 26.10 13.85
CA ARG A 126 -2.20 26.78 13.44
C ARG A 126 -1.26 25.91 12.62
N SER A 127 -1.59 24.63 12.43
CA SER A 127 -0.72 23.69 11.75
C SER A 127 -1.52 22.92 10.72
N VAL A 128 -0.99 22.86 9.50
CA VAL A 128 -1.51 22.01 8.44
C VAL A 128 -1.36 20.55 8.88
N LEU A 129 -2.42 19.77 8.66
CA LEU A 129 -2.44 18.33 8.90
C LEU A 129 -1.52 17.66 7.88
N HIS A 130 -0.63 16.80 8.37
CA HIS A 130 0.27 16.02 7.54
C HIS A 130 -0.41 14.71 7.14
N PRO A 131 -0.24 14.28 5.87
CA PRO A 131 -0.72 12.98 5.45
C PRO A 131 0.06 11.86 6.15
N GLN A 132 -0.58 10.71 6.33
CA GLN A 132 0.10 9.48 6.74
C GLN A 132 0.80 8.77 5.58
N VAL A 133 0.53 9.17 4.33
CA VAL A 133 1.20 8.58 3.16
C VAL A 133 2.67 8.99 3.10
N VAL A 134 3.53 8.07 2.70
CA VAL A 134 4.95 8.33 2.46
C VAL A 134 5.10 9.01 1.10
N LEU A 135 5.66 10.22 1.09
CA LEU A 135 5.87 11.00 -0.13
C LEU A 135 7.25 10.74 -0.74
N TYR A 136 7.43 11.06 -2.02
CA TYR A 136 8.78 11.12 -2.58
C TYR A 136 9.64 12.11 -1.80
N GLY A 137 10.78 11.62 -1.29
CA GLY A 137 11.68 12.37 -0.41
C GLY A 137 11.53 12.07 1.08
N ASP A 138 10.49 11.34 1.50
CA ASP A 138 10.32 10.90 2.87
C ASP A 138 11.03 9.55 3.15
N PRO A 139 11.47 9.30 4.40
CA PRO A 139 11.84 7.95 4.81
C PRO A 139 10.61 7.04 4.84
N ILE A 140 10.81 5.74 4.60
CA ILE A 140 9.78 4.70 4.70
C ILE A 140 9.82 4.12 6.12
N PRO A 141 8.92 4.51 7.06
CA PRO A 141 9.12 4.23 8.48
C PRO A 141 9.09 2.74 8.82
N ARG A 142 8.25 1.96 8.13
CA ARG A 142 8.07 0.51 8.35
C ARG A 142 8.93 -0.36 7.43
N LEU A 143 9.91 0.21 6.72
CA LEU A 143 10.77 -0.57 5.83
C LEU A 143 11.62 -1.58 6.61
N GLY A 144 12.21 -1.19 7.74
CA GLY A 144 13.01 -2.08 8.58
C GLY A 144 12.20 -3.29 9.05
N GLU A 145 11.00 -3.04 9.58
CA GLU A 145 10.04 -4.09 9.97
C GLU A 145 9.72 -5.02 8.80
N ALA A 146 9.41 -4.47 7.62
CA ALA A 146 9.10 -5.28 6.44
C ALA A 146 10.27 -6.19 6.05
N LEU A 147 11.49 -5.65 6.02
CA LEU A 147 12.72 -6.38 5.67
C LEU A 147 13.03 -7.50 6.67
N GLU A 148 12.93 -7.23 7.98
CA GLU A 148 13.19 -8.21 9.04
C GLU A 148 12.28 -9.44 8.89
N THR A 149 11.02 -9.22 8.53
CA THR A 149 10.05 -10.31 8.39
C THR A 149 10.30 -11.21 7.17
N MET A 150 11.22 -10.84 6.26
CA MET A 150 11.56 -11.67 5.10
C MET A 150 12.33 -12.94 5.49
N GLY A 151 13.08 -12.92 6.61
CA GLY A 151 13.84 -14.08 7.07
C GLY A 151 12.98 -15.29 7.48
N GLU A 152 11.67 -15.11 7.59
CA GLU A 152 10.71 -16.17 7.91
C GLU A 152 9.90 -16.63 6.68
N THR A 153 10.32 -16.26 5.47
CA THR A 153 9.56 -16.50 4.24
C THR A 153 10.24 -17.58 3.40
N ASP A 154 9.52 -18.64 3.02
CA ASP A 154 10.01 -19.66 2.07
C ASP A 154 9.74 -19.22 0.63
N LEU A 155 8.58 -18.58 0.38
CA LEU A 155 8.14 -18.08 -0.93
C LEU A 155 7.59 -16.65 -0.81
N LEU A 156 8.20 -15.70 -1.52
CA LEU A 156 7.69 -14.34 -1.68
C LEU A 156 6.92 -14.23 -3.00
N LEU A 157 5.63 -13.91 -2.90
CA LEU A 157 4.78 -13.53 -4.03
C LEU A 157 4.88 -12.04 -4.26
N ILE A 158 5.35 -11.60 -5.41
CA ILE A 158 5.35 -10.18 -5.81
C ILE A 158 4.18 -9.95 -6.76
N ILE A 159 3.20 -9.16 -6.33
CA ILE A 159 1.92 -9.03 -7.03
C ILE A 159 1.71 -7.57 -7.46
N GLY A 160 1.45 -7.36 -8.76
CA GLY A 160 1.07 -6.06 -9.31
C GLY A 160 2.11 -4.96 -9.07
N THR A 161 3.39 -5.27 -9.25
CA THR A 161 4.51 -4.36 -8.95
C THR A 161 5.34 -4.10 -10.21
N SER A 162 5.51 -2.82 -10.58
CA SER A 162 6.29 -2.41 -11.75
C SER A 162 7.81 -2.30 -11.50
N PHE A 163 8.27 -2.51 -10.26
CA PHE A 163 9.66 -2.32 -9.83
C PHE A 163 10.25 -0.94 -10.17
N TYR A 164 9.41 0.03 -10.53
CA TYR A 164 9.86 1.36 -10.93
C TYR A 164 10.64 2.06 -9.80
N THR A 165 10.19 1.89 -8.55
CA THR A 165 10.88 2.42 -7.36
C THR A 165 11.77 1.35 -6.72
N SER A 166 12.85 1.76 -6.05
CA SER A 166 13.76 0.85 -5.35
C SER A 166 13.12 0.07 -4.20
N THR A 167 12.00 0.53 -3.64
CA THR A 167 11.32 -0.13 -2.52
C THR A 167 11.04 -1.62 -2.76
N ALA A 168 10.50 -1.95 -3.94
CA ALA A 168 10.21 -3.34 -4.29
C ALA A 168 11.48 -4.19 -4.41
N HIS A 169 12.57 -3.60 -4.93
CA HIS A 169 13.87 -4.26 -5.01
C HIS A 169 14.42 -4.55 -3.60
N TYR A 170 14.34 -3.61 -2.65
CA TYR A 170 14.83 -3.85 -1.30
C TYR A 170 14.15 -5.05 -0.61
N ILE A 171 12.84 -5.18 -0.75
CA ILE A 171 12.09 -6.31 -0.17
C ILE A 171 12.45 -7.62 -0.90
N LYS A 172 12.53 -7.60 -2.23
CA LYS A 172 12.93 -8.76 -3.04
C LYS A 172 14.33 -9.24 -2.67
N ASP A 173 15.30 -8.33 -2.66
CA ASP A 173 16.72 -8.63 -2.38
C ASP A 173 16.88 -9.18 -0.95
N ALA A 174 16.12 -8.65 0.02
CA ALA A 174 16.11 -9.19 1.37
C ALA A 174 15.59 -10.63 1.41
N ALA A 175 14.47 -10.94 0.76
CA ALA A 175 13.94 -12.29 0.68
C ALA A 175 14.93 -13.26 0.00
N GLU A 176 15.54 -12.86 -1.12
CA GLU A 176 16.57 -13.66 -1.81
C GLU A 176 17.80 -13.90 -0.92
N SER A 177 18.22 -12.90 -0.14
CA SER A 177 19.36 -13.04 0.77
C SER A 177 19.12 -14.05 1.90
N PHE A 178 17.85 -14.29 2.26
CA PHE A 178 17.42 -15.33 3.19
C PHE A 178 17.08 -16.66 2.52
N GLY A 179 17.22 -16.75 1.20
CA GLY A 179 17.01 -17.98 0.42
C GLY A 179 15.55 -18.23 0.04
N SER A 180 14.66 -17.23 0.14
CA SER A 180 13.28 -17.36 -0.32
C SER A 180 13.23 -17.54 -1.84
N GLU A 181 12.31 -18.38 -2.31
CA GLU A 181 11.91 -18.39 -3.72
C GLU A 181 11.07 -17.14 -4.02
N ILE A 182 11.23 -16.58 -5.23
CA ILE A 182 10.49 -15.39 -5.67
C ILE A 182 9.59 -15.76 -6.84
N LEU A 183 8.29 -15.46 -6.73
CA LEU A 183 7.34 -15.61 -7.82
C LEU A 183 6.59 -14.30 -8.06
N THR A 184 6.54 -13.85 -9.31
CA THR A 184 5.91 -12.57 -9.67
C THR A 184 4.63 -12.78 -10.47
N ILE A 185 3.57 -12.06 -10.11
CA ILE A 185 2.26 -12.03 -10.79
C ILE A 185 1.89 -10.57 -11.06
N ASN A 186 2.15 -10.09 -12.28
CA ASN A 186 1.86 -8.71 -12.67
C ASN A 186 0.62 -8.54 -13.56
N GLU A 187 0.20 -9.61 -14.23
CA GLU A 187 -0.98 -9.62 -15.09
C GLU A 187 -2.02 -10.56 -14.53
N ASP A 188 -3.29 -10.22 -14.68
CA ASP A 188 -4.43 -11.07 -14.32
C ASP A 188 -4.38 -11.57 -12.87
N ALA A 189 -3.95 -10.71 -11.95
CA ALA A 189 -3.70 -11.06 -10.55
C ALA A 189 -4.97 -11.57 -9.86
N GLU A 190 -6.13 -11.00 -10.20
CA GLU A 190 -7.44 -11.41 -9.71
C GLU A 190 -7.75 -12.89 -9.98
N ASN A 191 -7.22 -13.48 -11.05
CA ASN A 191 -7.42 -14.90 -11.37
C ASN A 191 -6.21 -15.77 -10.99
N GLN A 192 -4.99 -15.26 -11.19
CA GLN A 192 -3.76 -16.04 -10.97
C GLN A 192 -3.44 -16.24 -9.49
N VAL A 193 -3.66 -15.24 -8.63
CA VAL A 193 -3.36 -15.34 -7.19
C VAL A 193 -4.22 -16.41 -6.51
N PRO A 194 -5.57 -16.43 -6.65
CA PRO A 194 -6.38 -17.50 -6.07
C PRO A 194 -6.00 -18.88 -6.59
N LEU A 195 -5.75 -19.02 -7.91
CA LEU A 195 -5.39 -20.30 -8.52
C LEU A 195 -4.07 -20.85 -7.97
N LEU A 196 -3.06 -19.98 -7.83
CA LEU A 196 -1.77 -20.35 -7.28
C LEU A 196 -1.88 -20.77 -5.82
N LEU A 197 -2.52 -19.95 -4.98
CA LEU A 197 -2.64 -20.25 -3.55
C LEU A 197 -3.41 -21.54 -3.32
N LYS A 198 -4.49 -21.78 -4.07
CA LYS A 198 -5.21 -23.04 -4.06
C LYS A 198 -4.30 -24.22 -4.38
N LYS A 199 -3.54 -24.15 -5.47
CA LYS A 199 -2.60 -25.22 -5.86
C LYS A 199 -1.54 -25.50 -4.80
N LEU A 200 -0.99 -24.45 -4.18
CA LEU A 200 0.09 -24.57 -3.20
C LEU A 200 -0.38 -25.05 -1.82
N LEU A 201 -1.59 -24.67 -1.39
CA LEU A 201 -2.07 -24.87 -0.02
C LEU A 201 -3.15 -25.95 0.11
N GLU A 202 -3.95 -26.19 -0.93
CA GLU A 202 -4.97 -27.24 -0.95
C GLU A 202 -4.53 -28.49 -1.71
N GLY A 203 -3.44 -28.40 -2.48
CA GLY A 203 -2.95 -29.46 -3.36
C GLY A 203 -3.59 -29.41 -4.75
N ALA A 204 -2.90 -29.97 -5.74
CA ALA A 204 -3.47 -30.16 -7.07
C ALA A 204 -4.43 -31.36 -7.05
N ASN A 205 -5.72 -31.13 -7.30
CA ASN A 205 -6.62 -32.20 -7.72
C ASN A 205 -6.25 -32.69 -9.12
#